data_AF-A0A7V9T259-F1
#
_entry.id   AF-A0A7V9T259-F1
#
_cell.length_a   1.000
_cell.length_b   1.000
_cell.length_c   1.000
_cell.angle_alpha   90.00
_cell.angle_beta   90.00
_cell.angle_gamma   90.00
#
_symmetry.space_group_name_H-M   'P 1'
#
loop_
_entity.id
_entity.type
_entity.pdbx_description
1 polymer ?
#
loop_
_entity_poly.entity_id
_entity_poly.type
_entity_poly.pdbx_seq_one_letter_code
_entity_poly.pdbx_strand_id
1 'polypeptide(L)'
;MSRGNRASALCALSALLLALQAWNIALWNAAASVGVSQAEHVAYYLAHAPLSLGRLGAIGLTLLSIAAGSVAVAAALLAKNHASRTTRVACIVLASVNGLLVAWYVFTLM
;
A
#
# COMPACT_ATOMS: atom_id res chain seq x y z
N MET A 1 25.14 -5.76 -7.87
CA MET A 1 24.28 -4.68 -7.31
C MET A 1 24.60 -4.50 -5.83
N SER A 2 25.02 -3.30 -5.40
CA SER A 2 25.41 -3.04 -4.00
C SER A 2 24.21 -3.09 -3.04
N ARG A 3 24.43 -3.33 -1.74
CA ARG A 3 23.37 -3.36 -0.73
C ARG A 3 22.60 -2.04 -0.62
N GLY A 4 23.27 -0.90 -0.83
CA GLY A 4 22.65 0.42 -0.90
C GLY A 4 21.72 0.59 -2.12
N ASN A 5 22.09 0.05 -3.28
CA ASN A 5 21.23 0.07 -4.47
C ASN A 5 19.98 -0.80 -4.27
N ARG A 6 20.11 -1.94 -3.57
CA ARG A 6 18.96 -2.78 -3.20
C ARG A 6 18.00 -2.06 -2.26
N ALA A 7 18.53 -1.35 -1.26
CA ALA A 7 17.70 -0.58 -0.33
C ALA A 7 16.92 0.53 -1.07
N SER A 8 17.58 1.23 -1.99
CA SER A 8 16.95 2.27 -2.80
C SER A 8 15.87 1.72 -3.73
N ALA A 9 16.12 0.57 -4.37
CA ALA A 9 15.14 -0.10 -5.22
C ALA A 9 13.92 -0.59 -4.44
N LEU A 10 14.12 -1.17 -3.24
CA LEU A 10 13.02 -1.58 -2.36
C LEU A 10 12.24 -0.37 -1.83
N CYS A 11 12.91 0.75 -1.56
CA CYS A 11 12.27 2.01 -1.18
C CYS A 11 11.38 2.55 -2.31
N ALA A 12 11.87 2.55 -3.55
CA ALA A 12 11.11 2.96 -4.73
C ALA A 12 9.91 2.03 -4.99
N LEU A 13 10.11 0.72 -4.85
CA LEU A 13 9.02 -0.27 -4.94
C LEU A 13 7.96 -0.04 -3.85
N SER A 14 8.38 0.22 -2.62
CA SER A 14 7.47 0.55 -1.51
C SER A 14 6.69 1.83 -1.77
N ALA A 15 7.30 2.86 -2.37
CA ALA A 15 6.61 4.08 -2.77
C ALA A 15 5.56 3.85 -3.87
N LEU A 16 5.86 3.00 -4.86
CA LEU A 16 4.91 2.61 -5.90
C LEU A 16 3.72 1.83 -5.33
N LEU A 17 3.98 0.87 -4.43
CA LEU A 17 2.93 0.11 -3.77
C LEU A 17 2.06 1.00 -2.86
N LEU A 18 2.67 1.97 -2.19
CA LEU A 18 1.96 2.99 -1.41
C LEU A 18 1.03 3.82 -2.29
N ALA A 19 1.48 4.26 -3.47
CA ALA A 19 0.64 5.02 -4.40
C ALA A 19 -0.57 4.20 -4.88
N LEU A 20 -0.37 2.89 -5.14
CA LEU A 20 -1.45 1.97 -5.49
C LEU A 20 -2.45 1.78 -4.34
N GLN A 21 -1.99 1.64 -3.10
CA GLN A 21 -2.87 1.59 -1.93
C GLN A 21 -3.65 2.90 -1.75
N ALA A 22 -2.99 4.05 -1.87
CA ALA A 22 -3.63 5.36 -1.70
C ALA A 22 -4.69 5.63 -2.78
N TRP A 23 -4.42 5.28 -4.04
CA TRP A 23 -5.43 5.31 -5.11
C TRP A 23 -6.64 4.48 -4.70
N ASN A 24 -6.40 3.25 -4.24
CA ASN A 24 -7.45 2.31 -3.92
C ASN A 24 -8.35 2.83 -2.77
N ILE A 25 -7.77 3.44 -1.73
CA ILE A 25 -8.51 4.12 -0.67
C ILE A 25 -9.32 5.30 -1.21
N ALA A 26 -8.73 6.12 -2.08
CA ALA A 26 -9.44 7.26 -2.67
C ALA A 26 -10.67 6.81 -3.48
N LEU A 27 -10.54 5.70 -4.21
CA LEU A 27 -11.64 5.10 -4.96
C LEU A 27 -12.74 4.55 -4.03
N TRP A 28 -12.34 3.89 -2.93
CA TRP A 28 -13.27 3.41 -1.90
C TRP A 28 -14.03 4.55 -1.22
N ASN A 29 -13.33 5.63 -0.84
CA ASN A 29 -13.95 6.80 -0.22
C ASN A 29 -14.86 7.56 -1.19
N ALA A 30 -14.52 7.62 -2.49
CA ALA A 30 -15.41 8.18 -3.50
C ALA A 30 -16.70 7.38 -3.60
N ALA A 31 -16.61 6.04 -3.57
CA ALA A 31 -17.79 5.17 -3.50
C ALA A 31 -18.61 5.48 -2.23
N ALA A 32 -17.94 5.58 -1.07
CA ALA A 32 -18.57 5.79 0.24
C ALA A 32 -19.43 7.07 0.35
N SER A 33 -19.11 8.08 -0.46
CA SER A 33 -19.80 9.39 -0.45
C SER A 33 -21.21 9.36 -1.07
N VAL A 34 -21.61 8.26 -1.71
CA VAL A 34 -22.84 8.17 -2.49
C VAL A 34 -24.05 7.74 -1.63
N GLY A 35 -23.87 7.49 -0.33
CA GLY A 35 -24.97 7.20 0.61
C GLY A 35 -25.71 5.88 0.30
N VAL A 36 -25.06 4.97 -0.41
CA VAL A 36 -25.60 3.70 -0.89
C VAL A 36 -25.28 2.55 0.07
N SER A 37 -26.01 1.44 -0.06
CA SER A 37 -25.78 0.25 0.76
C SER A 37 -24.35 -0.29 0.59
N GLN A 38 -23.82 -1.02 1.59
CA GLN A 38 -22.47 -1.58 1.53
C GLN A 38 -22.23 -2.44 0.27
N ALA A 39 -23.26 -3.17 -0.19
CA ALA A 39 -23.21 -3.95 -1.43
C ALA A 39 -23.04 -3.08 -2.68
N GLU A 40 -23.72 -1.93 -2.72
CA GLU A 40 -23.62 -0.96 -3.82
C GLU A 40 -22.29 -0.19 -3.79
N HIS A 41 -21.74 0.10 -2.61
CA HIS A 41 -20.37 0.63 -2.49
C HIS A 41 -19.34 -0.34 -3.07
N VAL A 42 -19.46 -1.63 -2.73
CA VAL A 42 -18.56 -2.66 -3.28
C VAL A 42 -18.74 -2.78 -4.79
N ALA A 43 -19.97 -2.72 -5.31
CA ALA A 43 -20.22 -2.75 -6.76
C ALA A 43 -19.63 -1.53 -7.49
N TYR A 44 -19.81 -0.31 -6.96
CA TYR A 44 -19.24 0.91 -7.53
C TYR A 44 -17.71 0.86 -7.51
N TYR A 45 -17.15 0.41 -6.40
CA TYR A 45 -15.72 0.20 -6.23
C TYR A 45 -15.16 -0.79 -7.27
N LEU A 46 -15.80 -1.96 -7.44
CA LEU A 46 -15.38 -2.97 -8.40
C LEU A 46 -15.52 -2.51 -9.86
N ALA A 47 -16.52 -1.68 -10.18
CA ALA A 47 -16.74 -1.15 -11.52
C ALA A 47 -15.68 -0.13 -11.97
N HIS A 48 -15.07 0.59 -11.02
CA HIS A 48 -14.08 1.63 -11.30
C HIS A 48 -12.64 1.23 -10.94
N ALA A 49 -12.46 0.09 -10.27
CA ALA A 49 -11.14 -0.47 -10.02
C ALA A 49 -10.52 -0.94 -11.35
N PRO A 50 -9.20 -0.77 -11.55
CA PRO A 50 -8.50 -1.42 -12.65
C PRO A 50 -8.83 -2.92 -12.67
N LEU A 51 -9.11 -3.50 -13.84
CA LEU A 51 -9.57 -4.90 -14.00
C LEU A 51 -8.75 -5.94 -13.21
N SER A 52 -7.45 -5.70 -13.04
CA SER A 52 -6.53 -6.53 -12.25
C SER A 52 -6.71 -6.39 -10.73
N LEU A 53 -7.09 -5.22 -10.22
CA LEU A 53 -7.37 -4.95 -8.81
C LEU A 53 -8.79 -5.33 -8.42
N GLY A 54 -9.78 -5.09 -9.29
CA GLY A 54 -11.17 -5.51 -9.06
C GLY A 54 -11.31 -7.03 -8.93
N ARG A 55 -10.47 -7.81 -9.62
CA ARG A 55 -10.43 -9.28 -9.52
C ARG A 55 -9.84 -9.83 -8.22
N LEU A 56 -9.08 -9.02 -7.46
CA LEU A 56 -8.49 -9.45 -6.19
C LEU A 56 -9.52 -9.53 -5.06
N GLY A 57 -10.62 -8.78 -5.16
CA GLY A 57 -11.61 -8.65 -4.09
C GLY A 57 -11.02 -8.06 -2.80
N ALA A 58 -11.84 -7.91 -1.76
CA ALA A 58 -11.40 -7.33 -0.49
C ALA A 58 -10.22 -8.10 0.14
N ILE A 59 -10.27 -9.43 0.14
CA ILE A 59 -9.21 -10.29 0.70
C ILE A 59 -7.88 -10.11 -0.05
N GLY A 60 -7.90 -10.12 -1.39
CA GLY A 60 -6.69 -9.95 -2.19
C GLY A 60 -6.08 -8.56 -2.03
N LEU A 61 -6.90 -7.53 -1.82
CA LEU A 61 -6.44 -6.18 -1.52
C LEU A 61 -5.78 -6.07 -0.15
N THR A 62 -6.34 -6.73 0.87
CA THR A 62 -5.73 -6.81 2.20
C THR A 62 -4.38 -7.53 2.14
N LEU A 63 -4.29 -8.65 1.40
CA LEU A 63 -3.02 -9.37 1.21
C LEU A 63 -1.98 -8.55 0.45
N LEU A 64 -2.38 -7.84 -0.61
CA LEU A 64 -1.50 -6.91 -1.33
C LEU A 64 -0.98 -5.81 -0.40
N SER A 65 -1.85 -5.32 0.49
CA SER A 65 -1.48 -4.29 1.46
C SER A 65 -0.44 -4.79 2.47
N ILE A 66 -0.66 -5.99 3.03
CA ILE A 66 0.28 -6.65 3.95
C ILE A 66 1.64 -6.91 3.26
N ALA A 67 1.63 -7.32 2.00
CA ALA A 67 2.85 -7.53 1.22
C ALA A 67 3.62 -6.22 1.02
N ALA A 68 2.94 -5.12 0.71
CA ALA A 68 3.55 -3.79 0.58
C ALA A 68 4.18 -3.31 1.90
N GLY A 69 3.47 -3.48 3.03
CA GLY A 69 4.03 -3.21 4.36
C GLY A 69 5.29 -4.01 4.64
N SER A 70 5.29 -5.31 4.30
CA SER A 70 6.45 -6.18 4.49
C SER A 70 7.66 -5.75 3.66
N VAL A 71 7.44 -5.34 2.40
CA VAL A 71 8.50 -4.81 1.53
C VAL A 71 9.06 -3.49 2.07
N ALA A 72 8.20 -2.61 2.61
CA ALA A 72 8.61 -1.34 3.20
C ALA A 72 9.49 -1.55 4.44
N VAL A 73 9.13 -2.49 5.32
CA VAL A 73 9.93 -2.86 6.50
C VAL A 73 11.28 -3.44 6.09
N ALA A 74 11.30 -4.34 5.10
CA ALA A 74 12.55 -4.90 4.56
C ALA A 74 13.46 -3.80 3.97
N ALA A 75 12.88 -2.83 3.26
CA ALA A 75 13.60 -1.66 2.74
C ALA A 75 14.22 -0.83 3.87
N ALA A 76 13.46 -0.54 4.93
CA ALA A 76 13.92 0.22 6.08
C ALA A 76 15.06 -0.48 6.84
N LEU A 77 14.95 -1.79 7.07
CA LEU A 77 15.99 -2.60 7.71
C LEU A 77 17.27 -2.63 6.88
N LEU A 78 17.16 -2.80 5.56
CA LEU A 78 18.32 -2.82 4.67
C LEU A 78 18.97 -1.42 4.57
N ALA A 79 18.15 -0.36 4.53
CA ALA A 79 18.61 1.01 4.47
C ALA A 79 19.37 1.40 5.75
N LYS A 80 18.89 1.00 6.93
CA LYS A 80 19.47 1.31 8.25
C LYS A 80 20.97 1.01 8.31
N ASN A 81 21.41 -0.08 7.68
CA ASN A 81 22.80 -0.54 7.76
C ASN A 81 23.65 -0.14 6.55
N HIS A 82 23.04 0.13 5.39
CA HIS A 82 23.78 0.15 4.12
C HIS A 82 23.46 1.32 3.18
N ALA A 83 22.53 2.22 3.54
CA ALA A 83 22.15 3.34 2.69
C ALA A 83 22.59 4.69 3.26
N SER A 84 22.49 5.74 2.43
CA SER A 84 22.70 7.14 2.83
C SER A 84 21.69 7.58 3.91
N ARG A 85 22.00 8.65 4.65
CA ARG A 85 21.10 9.20 5.69
C ARG A 85 19.72 9.55 5.12
N THR A 86 19.68 10.14 3.93
CA THR A 86 18.44 10.52 3.23
C THR A 86 17.60 9.30 2.87
N THR A 87 18.23 8.27 2.29
CA THR A 87 17.53 7.01 1.94
C THR A 87 16.99 6.31 3.18
N ARG A 88 17.73 6.32 4.30
CA ARG A 88 17.28 5.74 5.57
C ARG A 88 15.99 6.41 6.06
N VAL A 89 15.97 7.73 6.10
CA VAL A 89 14.80 8.50 6.54
C VAL A 89 13.61 8.22 5.63
N ALA A 90 13.81 8.25 4.30
CA ALA A 90 12.75 7.97 3.34
C ALA A 90 12.14 6.57 3.54
N CYS A 91 12.97 5.54 3.71
CA CYS A 91 12.45 4.18 3.87
C CYS A 91 11.78 3.95 5.24
N ILE A 92 12.23 4.63 6.30
CA ILE A 92 11.55 4.59 7.61
C ILE A 92 10.17 5.24 7.50
N VAL A 93 10.07 6.42 6.89
CA VAL A 93 8.79 7.11 6.68
C VAL A 93 7.85 6.25 5.85
N LEU A 94 8.34 5.69 4.73
CA LEU A 94 7.54 4.80 3.89
C LEU A 94 7.06 3.55 4.64
N ALA A 95 7.90 2.94 5.48
CA ALA A 95 7.51 1.81 6.31
C ALA A 95 6.42 2.18 7.32
N SER A 96 6.52 3.33 7.97
CA SER A 96 5.51 3.82 8.91
C SER A 96 4.16 4.08 8.21
N VAL A 97 4.18 4.76 7.06
CA VAL A 97 2.95 5.05 6.30
C VAL A 97 2.30 3.77 5.78
N ASN A 98 3.08 2.85 5.20
CA ASN A 98 2.55 1.55 4.77
C ASN A 98 1.97 0.76 5.96
N GLY A 99 2.62 0.78 7.13
CA GLY A 99 2.11 0.13 8.34
C GLY A 99 0.74 0.69 8.79
N LEU A 100 0.57 2.01 8.77
CA LEU A 100 -0.71 2.65 9.07
C LEU A 100 -1.80 2.28 8.06
N LEU A 101 -1.45 2.20 6.77
CA LEU A 101 -2.40 1.80 5.73
C LEU A 101 -2.81 0.34 5.83
N VAL A 102 -1.88 -0.56 6.17
CA VAL A 102 -2.22 -1.96 6.44
C VAL A 102 -3.22 -2.04 7.59
N ALA A 103 -2.99 -1.31 8.68
CA ALA A 103 -3.92 -1.27 9.80
C ALA A 103 -5.31 -0.76 9.35
N TRP A 104 -5.37 0.35 8.61
CA TRP A 104 -6.62 0.86 8.06
C TRP A 104 -7.35 -0.18 7.19
N TYR A 105 -6.64 -0.83 6.27
CA TYR A 105 -7.22 -1.86 5.39
C TYR A 105 -7.82 -3.03 6.20
N VAL A 106 -7.11 -3.50 7.23
CA VAL A 106 -7.58 -4.57 8.10
C VAL A 106 -8.83 -4.15 8.88
N PHE A 107 -8.88 -2.93 9.41
CA PHE A 107 -10.02 -2.46 10.21
C PHE A 107 -11.25 -2.04 9.37
N THR A 108 -11.06 -1.68 8.10
CA THR A 108 -12.14 -1.09 7.29
C THR A 108 -12.78 -2.10 6.34
N LEU A 109 -12.07 -3.17 5.96
CA LEU A 109 -12.54 -4.18 5.01
C LEU A 109 -12.77 -5.58 5.62
N MET A 110 -12.42 -5.80 6.89
CA MET A 110 -12.88 -6.96 7.67
C MET A 110 -14.03 -6.55 8.58
#